data_AF-A0A2K4ZQ81-F1
#
_entry.id   AF-A0A2K4ZQ81-F1
#
_cell.length_a   1.000
_cell.length_b   1.000
_cell.length_c   1.000
_cell.angle_alpha   90.00
_cell.angle_beta   90.00
_cell.angle_gamma   90.00
#
_symmetry.space_group_name_H-M   'P 1'
#
loop_
_entity.id
_entity.type
_entity.pdbx_description
1 polymer ?
#
loop_
_entity_poly.entity_id
_entity_poly.type
_entity_poly.pdbx_seq_one_letter_code
_entity_poly.pdbx_strand_id
1 'polypeptide(L)' 'MKKWNDIFDTKTNVNGKLITVVQQDFSDSTILIKEDGNIISCPMGMNEQGDIYFIYDNEEVYLKWI' A
#
# COMPACT_ATOMS: atom_id res chain seq x y z
N MET A 1 1.17 19.13 8.13
CA MET A 1 0.69 18.29 7.01
C MET A 1 1.84 17.41 6.56
N LYS A 2 1.70 16.07 6.63
CA LYS A 2 2.68 15.15 6.06
C LYS A 2 2.75 15.44 4.55
N LYS A 3 3.95 15.69 4.01
CA LYS A 3 4.15 15.87 2.56
C LYS A 3 3.91 14.53 1.88
N TRP A 4 2.97 14.50 0.95
CA TRP A 4 2.70 13.37 0.08
C TRP A 4 3.93 13.11 -0.78
N ASN A 5 4.36 11.85 -0.84
CA ASN A 5 5.49 11.46 -1.67
C ASN A 5 4.92 10.77 -2.92
N ASP A 6 4.72 11.52 -4.00
CA ASP A 6 4.14 11.04 -5.29
C ASP A 6 5.06 10.05 -6.05
N ILE A 7 6.05 9.46 -5.37
CA ILE A 7 7.10 8.64 -5.99
C ILE A 7 6.62 7.20 -6.24
N PHE A 8 5.62 6.73 -5.51
CA PHE A 8 5.03 5.41 -5.72
C PHE A 8 3.65 5.59 -6.32
N ASP A 9 3.47 5.29 -7.62
CA ASP A 9 2.17 5.10 -8.27
C ASP A 9 2.16 3.70 -8.88
N THR A 10 2.35 2.70 -8.03
CA THR A 10 2.28 1.30 -8.46
C THR A 10 0.82 0.88 -8.44
N LYS A 11 0.28 0.56 -9.62
CA LYS A 11 -1.07 0.03 -9.76
C LYS A 11 -1.06 -1.48 -9.58
N THR A 12 -1.99 -1.99 -8.77
CA THR A 12 -2.19 -3.42 -8.58
C THR A 12 -3.68 -3.74 -8.58
N ASN A 13 -4.03 -4.94 -9.05
CA ASN A 13 -5.40 -5.45 -9.01
C ASN A 13 -5.51 -6.39 -7.81
N VAL A 14 -6.42 -6.08 -6.90
CA VAL A 14 -6.74 -6.93 -5.75
C VAL A 14 -8.24 -7.19 -5.80
N ASN A 15 -8.63 -8.47 -5.90
CA ASN A 15 -10.04 -8.88 -5.97
C ASN A 15 -10.89 -8.15 -7.03
N GLY A 16 -10.30 -7.84 -8.19
CA GLY A 16 -10.98 -7.12 -9.26
C GLY A 16 -11.01 -5.60 -9.09
N LYS A 17 -10.53 -5.07 -7.98
CA LYS A 17 -10.38 -3.63 -7.74
C LYS A 17 -8.99 -3.16 -8.13
N LEU A 18 -8.94 -2.13 -8.96
CA LEU A 18 -7.69 -1.47 -9.32
C LEU A 18 -7.35 -0.43 -8.25
N ILE A 19 -6.25 -0.65 -7.55
CA ILE A 19 -5.75 0.27 -6.54
C ILE A 19 -4.37 0.81 -6.95
N THR A 20 -4.06 2.03 -6.51
CA THR A 20 -2.73 2.63 -6.61
C THR A 20 -2.10 2.64 -5.22
N VAL A 21 -0.91 2.06 -5.06
CA VAL A 21 -0.09 2.24 -3.85
C VAL A 21 0.59 3.59 -3.96
N VAL A 22 0.34 4.49 -3.00
CA VAL A 22 0.78 5.90 -3.02
C VAL A 22 2.01 6.12 -2.15
N GLN A 23 2.00 5.62 -0.91
CA GLN A 23 3.04 5.94 0.07
C GLN A 23 3.19 4.84 1.12
N GLN A 24 4.43 4.55 1.51
CA GLN A 24 4.76 3.76 2.69
C GLN A 24 5.11 4.71 3.86
N ASP A 25 4.51 4.49 5.02
CA ASP A 25 4.85 5.17 6.27
C ASP A 25 5.35 4.15 7.28
N PHE A 26 6.68 4.08 7.42
CA PHE A 26 7.36 3.19 8.37
C PHE A 26 7.21 3.62 9.82
N SER A 27 6.90 4.89 10.09
CA SER A 27 6.72 5.36 11.47
C SER A 27 5.40 4.88 12.03
N ASP A 28 4.35 4.93 11.21
CA ASP A 28 3.00 4.52 11.60
C ASP A 28 2.70 3.06 11.19
N SER A 29 3.63 2.38 10.52
CA SER A 29 3.44 1.04 9.96
C SER A 29 2.18 0.96 9.08
N THR A 30 2.07 1.89 8.13
CA THR A 30 0.94 1.96 7.20
C THR A 30 1.37 2.15 5.76
N ILE A 31 0.51 1.74 4.84
CA ILE A 31 0.60 2.04 3.41
C ILE A 31 -0.66 2.80 3.02
N LEU A 32 -0.48 3.93 2.37
CA LEU A 32 -1.58 4.68 1.78
C LEU A 32 -1.83 4.17 0.37
N ILE A 33 -3.08 3.83 0.08
CA ILE A 33 -3.52 3.47 -1.27
C ILE A 33 -4.61 4.42 -1.73
N LYS A 34 -4.75 4.54 -3.05
CA LYS A 34 -5.84 5.25 -3.70
C LYS A 34 -6.74 4.26 -4.42
N GLU A 35 -8.03 4.29 -4.10
CA GLU A 35 -9.10 3.52 -4.73
C GLU A 35 -10.25 4.47 -5.06
N ASP A 36 -10.81 4.41 -6.28
CA ASP A 36 -11.98 5.21 -6.69
C ASP A 36 -11.91 6.72 -6.34
N GLY A 37 -10.69 7.28 -6.33
CA GLY A 37 -10.44 8.69 -5.97
C GLY A 37 -10.28 8.97 -4.47
N ASN A 38 -10.55 8.00 -3.61
CA ASN A 38 -10.35 8.07 -2.17
C ASN A 38 -8.96 7.57 -1.78
N ILE A 39 -8.40 8.14 -0.72
CA ILE A 39 -7.16 7.67 -0.10
C ILE A 39 -7.52 6.96 1.19
N ILE A 40 -7.05 5.74 1.36
CA ILE A 40 -7.21 4.96 2.58
C ILE A 40 -5.84 4.56 3.14
N SER A 41 -5.77 4.38 4.45
CA SER A 41 -4.58 3.90 5.14
C SER A 41 -4.76 2.43 5.51
N CYS A 42 -3.86 1.61 5.01
CA CYS A 42 -3.83 0.17 5.24
C CYS A 42 -2.71 -0.18 6.23
N PRO A 43 -2.93 -1.13 7.17
CA PRO A 43 -1.85 -1.66 7.99
C PRO A 43 -0.75 -2.25 7.11
N MET A 44 0.49 -1.90 7.40
CA MET A 44 1.68 -2.44 6.75
C MET A 44 2.30 -3.51 7.65
N GLY A 45 2.77 -4.58 7.03
CA GLY A 45 3.55 -5.63 7.68
C GLY A 45 4.80 -5.97 6.87
N MET A 46 5.64 -6.79 7.48
CA MET A 46 6.82 -7.37 6.85
C MET A 46 6.86 -8.86 7.20
N ASN A 47 7.05 -9.72 6.20
CA ASN A 47 7.18 -11.15 6.43
C ASN A 47 8.60 -11.50 6.93
N GLU A 48 8.85 -12.77 7.24
CA GLU A 48 10.16 -13.25 7.72
C GLU A 48 11.29 -13.09 6.69
N GLN A 49 10.94 -12.94 5.41
CA GLN A 49 11.87 -12.74 4.30
C GLN A 49 12.22 -11.26 4.07
N GLY A 50 11.56 -10.34 4.78
CA GLY A 50 11.75 -8.90 4.63
C GLY A 50 10.86 -8.27 3.55
N ASP A 51 9.95 -9.02 2.94
CA ASP A 51 8.99 -8.48 1.98
C ASP A 51 7.92 -7.67 2.69
N ILE A 52 7.68 -6.47 2.18
CA ILE A 52 6.64 -5.57 2.70
C ILE A 52 5.30 -5.94 2.07
N TYR A 53 4.27 -6.01 2.91
CA TYR A 53 2.89 -6.17 2.48
C TYR A 53 1.97 -5.16 3.19
N PHE A 54 0.77 -4.99 2.66
CA PHE A 54 -0.31 -4.30 3.36
C PHE A 54 -1.58 -5.14 3.36
N ILE A 55 -2.43 -4.92 4.37
CA ILE A 55 -3.73 -5.58 4.47
C ILE A 55 -4.79 -4.74 3.77
N TYR A 56 -5.40 -5.30 2.74
CA TYR A 56 -6.50 -4.69 2.00
C TYR A 56 -7.52 -5.74 1.63
N ASP A 57 -8.81 -5.45 1.87
CA ASP A 57 -9.92 -6.39 1.61
C ASP A 57 -9.74 -7.78 2.27
N ASN A 58 -9.13 -7.80 3.47
CA ASN A 58 -8.74 -9.00 4.22
C ASN A 58 -7.66 -9.88 3.54
N GLU A 59 -6.92 -9.35 2.58
CA GLU A 59 -5.80 -10.03 1.93
C GLU A 59 -4.46 -9.33 2.21
N GLU A 60 -3.39 -10.13 2.25
CA GLU A 60 -2.02 -9.63 2.24
C GLU A 60 -1.59 -9.29 0.81
N VAL A 61 -1.38 -8.02 0.54
CA VAL A 61 -0.94 -7.52 -0.77
C VAL A 61 0.55 -7.20 -0.68
N TYR A 62 1.36 -8.06 -1.28
CA TYR A 62 2.82 -7.93 -1.27
C TYR A 62 3.30 -6.89 -2.28
N LEU A 63 4.14 -5.97 -1.81
CA LEU A 63 4.86 -5.03 -2.66
C LEU A 63 6.04 -5.76 -3.32
N LYS A 64 5.82 -6.27 -4.53
CA LYS A 64 6.91 -6.76 -5.37
C LYS A 64 7.69 -5.55 -5.88
N TRP A 65 8.83 -5.27 -5.26
CA TRP A 65 9.81 -4.32 -5.79
C TRP A 65 10.14 -4.69 -7.24
N ILE A 66 10.04 -3.73 -8.16
CA ILE A 66 10.58 -3.83 -9.52
C ILE A 66 12.07 -3.52 -9.47
#